data_AF-A0A448YY28-F1
#
_entry.id   AF-A0A448YY28-F1
#
_cell.length_a   1.000
_cell.length_b   1.000
_cell.length_c   1.000
_cell.angle_alpha   90.00
_cell.angle_beta   90.00
_cell.angle_gamma   90.00
#
_symmetry.space_group_name_H-M   'P 1'
#
loop_
_entity.id
_entity.type
_entity.pdbx_description
1 polymer ?
#
loop_
_entity_poly.entity_id
_entity_poly.type
_entity_poly.pdbx_seq_one_letter_code
_entity_poly.pdbx_strand_id
1 'polypeptide(L)'
;MRVALSYMQLMLITSVSGFGPQKMKTIEIIRSSPRPETSLRFSPSEDGDEKSINVLGTRMECCCSNVGNSGIGTGFYRNGYCSTGPQDFGRHTVCVQVTEDFLEFSKSVGNDLSTPIPEYHFPGLKEGDQWCLCAQRWAQAYAFGKAPKLYLRATHEKTLDYVEFAVLRQYALDGKEADAEKGDLDEKRNILENIFGQESSPSSPPNSESEE
;
A
#
# COMPACT_ATOMS: atom_id res chain seq x y z
N MET A 1 15.10 51.81 17.00
CA MET A 1 14.17 50.67 16.79
C MET A 1 14.93 49.40 17.14
N ARG A 2 14.34 48.54 17.98
CA ARG A 2 14.96 47.56 18.90
C ARG A 2 15.51 46.33 18.15
N VAL A 3 16.81 46.03 18.23
CA VAL A 3 17.53 45.05 19.11
C VAL A 3 17.14 43.58 18.89
N ALA A 4 18.16 42.80 18.49
CA ALA A 4 18.20 41.33 18.35
C ALA A 4 18.55 40.62 19.68
N LEU A 5 18.42 39.27 19.70
CA LEU A 5 18.76 38.30 20.77
C LEU A 5 17.73 38.24 21.89
N SER A 6 17.46 37.14 22.59
CA SER A 6 17.75 35.70 22.59
C SER A 6 17.00 35.20 23.84
N TYR A 7 16.46 33.98 23.85
CA TYR A 7 16.54 33.00 24.96
C TYR A 7 15.34 32.06 24.97
N MET A 8 15.71 30.80 25.18
CA MET A 8 14.89 29.72 25.66
C MET A 8 13.99 30.10 26.84
N GLN A 9 12.98 29.25 27.05
CA GLN A 9 12.33 28.90 28.32
C GLN A 9 10.89 29.41 28.49
N LEU A 10 9.91 28.57 28.13
CA LEU A 10 8.93 28.07 29.10
C LEU A 10 8.16 26.85 28.55
N MET A 11 8.56 25.68 29.02
CA MET A 11 7.66 24.52 29.14
C MET A 11 6.83 24.74 30.40
N LEU A 12 5.51 24.89 30.26
CA LEU A 12 4.56 24.62 31.34
C LEU A 12 3.47 23.67 30.83
N ILE A 13 3.75 22.43 31.16
CA ILE A 13 2.96 21.22 31.24
C ILE A 13 1.53 21.49 31.76
N THR A 14 0.51 21.17 30.96
CA THR A 14 -0.76 20.64 31.46
C THR A 14 -1.05 19.31 30.79
N SER A 15 -1.35 18.34 31.65
CA SER A 15 -1.55 16.92 31.41
C SER A 15 -2.71 16.64 30.47
N VAL A 16 -2.43 16.08 29.28
CA VAL A 16 -3.31 15.12 28.62
C VAL A 16 -2.58 13.79 28.49
N SER A 17 -3.13 12.81 29.18
CA SER A 17 -2.68 11.44 29.24
C SER A 17 -2.86 10.76 27.88
N GLY A 18 -1.79 10.15 27.37
CA GLY A 18 -1.88 9.07 26.40
C GLY A 18 -1.60 9.46 24.95
N PHE A 19 -0.33 9.63 24.61
CA PHE A 19 0.30 9.04 23.41
C PHE A 19 1.81 9.13 23.64
N GLY A 20 2.36 8.07 24.23
CA GLY A 20 3.80 7.99 24.47
C GLY A 20 4.57 7.94 23.14
N PRO A 21 5.79 8.51 23.08
CA PRO A 21 6.63 8.40 21.90
C PRO A 21 6.99 6.92 21.69
N GLN A 22 6.40 6.29 20.67
CA GLN A 22 6.83 4.97 20.23
C GLN A 22 8.27 5.11 19.74
N LYS A 23 9.19 4.50 20.50
CA LYS A 23 10.62 4.52 20.22
C LYS A 23 10.87 3.94 18.83
N MET A 24 11.40 4.78 17.94
CA MET A 24 11.98 4.36 16.66
C MET A 24 12.98 3.24 16.92
N LYS A 25 12.68 2.03 16.44
CA LYS A 25 13.72 1.05 16.16
C LYS A 25 14.30 1.42 14.80
N THR A 26 15.58 1.77 14.80
CA THR A 26 16.44 1.90 13.63
C THR A 26 16.13 0.77 12.64
N ILE A 27 15.63 1.12 11.46
CA ILE A 27 15.40 0.16 10.37
C ILE A 27 16.78 -0.16 9.79
N GLU A 28 17.38 -1.26 10.25
CA GLU A 28 18.47 -1.90 9.53
C GLU A 28 17.89 -2.52 8.24
N ILE A 29 18.19 -1.84 7.14
CA ILE A 29 18.04 -2.34 5.78
C ILE A 29 19.03 -3.50 5.62
N ILE A 30 18.56 -4.73 5.43
CA ILE A 30 19.14 -5.82 4.61
C ILE A 30 18.22 -7.06 4.71
N ARG A 31 17.67 -7.52 3.58
CA ARG A 31 17.88 -8.88 3.07
C ARG A 31 17.44 -9.02 1.61
N SER A 32 18.45 -9.08 0.78
CA SER A 32 18.48 -9.64 -0.56
C SER A 32 18.10 -11.12 -0.56
N SER A 33 17.05 -11.49 -1.28
CA SER A 33 16.89 -12.81 -1.88
C SER A 33 15.97 -12.68 -3.10
N PRO A 34 16.42 -13.09 -4.31
CA PRO A 34 15.58 -13.05 -5.50
C PRO A 34 14.52 -14.16 -5.43
N ARG A 35 13.27 -13.82 -5.72
CA ARG A 35 12.20 -14.81 -5.97
C ARG A 35 12.55 -15.59 -7.25
N PRO A 36 12.28 -16.91 -7.33
CA PRO A 36 12.57 -17.69 -8.52
C PRO A 36 11.68 -17.22 -9.69
N GLU A 37 12.30 -16.89 -10.82
CA GLU A 37 11.58 -16.57 -12.05
C GLU A 37 10.92 -17.84 -12.62
N THR A 38 9.60 -17.93 -12.50
CA THR A 38 8.81 -18.90 -13.25
C THR A 38 8.68 -18.42 -14.69
N SER A 39 9.32 -19.13 -15.61
CA SER A 39 9.30 -18.86 -17.05
C SER A 39 7.94 -19.19 -17.68
N LEU A 40 6.99 -18.27 -17.58
CA LEU A 40 5.86 -18.22 -18.51
C LEU A 40 6.13 -17.07 -19.48
N ARG A 41 6.36 -17.42 -20.75
CA ARG A 41 6.52 -16.45 -21.83
C ARG A 41 5.20 -15.70 -21.98
N PHE A 42 5.17 -14.49 -21.44
CA PHE A 42 4.03 -13.59 -21.53
C PHE A 42 4.26 -12.65 -22.69
N SER A 43 3.45 -12.80 -23.74
CA SER A 43 3.37 -11.83 -24.82
C SER A 43 2.94 -10.47 -24.26
N PRO A 44 3.53 -9.34 -24.68
CA PRO A 44 3.10 -8.03 -24.20
C PRO A 44 1.75 -7.69 -24.85
N SER A 45 0.67 -7.73 -24.08
CA SER A 45 -0.61 -7.12 -24.48
C SER A 45 -0.74 -5.75 -23.83
N GLU A 46 -1.32 -4.81 -24.56
CA GLU A 46 -1.57 -3.41 -24.19
C GLU A 46 -2.67 -3.26 -23.11
N ASP A 47 -2.64 -4.08 -22.05
CA ASP A 47 -3.66 -4.14 -21.00
C ASP A 47 -3.00 -4.11 -19.61
N GLY A 48 -2.44 -2.96 -19.23
CA GLY A 48 -1.68 -2.79 -17.98
C GLY A 48 -2.52 -2.90 -16.70
N ASP A 49 -3.84 -2.71 -16.79
CA ASP A 49 -4.70 -2.53 -15.60
C ASP A 49 -5.47 -3.78 -15.20
N GLU A 50 -5.86 -4.62 -16.15
CA GLU A 50 -6.69 -5.80 -15.86
C GLU A 50 -5.94 -6.90 -15.07
N LYS A 51 -4.61 -6.80 -15.02
CA LYS A 51 -3.71 -7.78 -14.40
C LYS A 51 -3.13 -7.32 -13.07
N SER A 52 -3.42 -6.10 -12.63
CA SER A 52 -2.88 -5.61 -11.36
C SER A 52 -3.57 -6.29 -10.18
N ILE A 53 -2.76 -6.67 -9.18
CA ILE A 53 -3.20 -7.37 -7.98
C ILE A 53 -3.11 -6.45 -6.76
N ASN A 54 -4.16 -6.41 -5.96
CA ASN A 54 -4.21 -5.61 -4.74
C ASN A 54 -3.53 -6.33 -3.56
N VAL A 55 -3.41 -5.67 -2.42
CA VAL A 55 -2.75 -6.22 -1.21
C VAL A 55 -3.45 -7.44 -0.59
N LEU A 56 -4.66 -7.78 -1.05
CA LEU A 56 -5.40 -8.98 -0.63
C LEU A 56 -5.08 -10.20 -1.51
N GLY A 57 -4.39 -10.00 -2.62
CA GLY A 57 -4.15 -11.04 -3.63
C GLY A 57 -5.28 -11.18 -4.65
N THR A 58 -6.22 -10.23 -4.72
CA THR A 58 -7.31 -10.21 -5.71
C THR A 58 -7.11 -9.13 -6.77
N ARG A 59 -8.01 -9.10 -7.76
CA ARG A 59 -8.00 -8.10 -8.83
C ARG A 59 -8.09 -6.69 -8.25
N MET A 60 -7.28 -5.79 -8.81
CA MET A 60 -7.29 -4.38 -8.44
C MET A 60 -8.63 -3.70 -8.76
N GLU A 61 -9.17 -2.95 -7.80
CA GLU A 61 -10.31 -2.05 -8.01
C GLU A 61 -9.87 -0.65 -8.45
N CYS A 62 -10.80 0.06 -9.10
CA CYS A 62 -10.58 1.47 -9.46
C CYS A 62 -10.46 2.32 -8.20
N CYS A 63 -9.40 3.12 -8.12
CA CYS A 63 -9.23 4.10 -7.05
C CYS A 63 -10.05 5.36 -7.32
N CYS A 64 -9.86 6.00 -8.49
CA CYS A 64 -10.67 7.16 -8.90
C CYS A 64 -10.48 7.50 -10.38
N SER A 65 -11.51 7.37 -11.21
CA SER A 65 -11.44 7.72 -12.63
C SER A 65 -11.68 9.20 -12.94
N ASN A 66 -12.11 9.99 -11.96
CA ASN A 66 -12.48 11.39 -12.14
C ASN A 66 -12.21 12.22 -10.87
N VAL A 67 -10.93 12.46 -10.60
CA VAL A 67 -10.46 13.14 -9.38
C VAL A 67 -10.99 14.56 -9.34
N GLY A 68 -11.67 14.95 -8.25
CA GLY A 68 -12.23 16.29 -8.09
C GLY A 68 -13.20 16.72 -9.20
N ASN A 69 -13.82 15.79 -9.92
CA ASN A 69 -14.63 16.05 -11.13
C ASN A 69 -13.86 16.72 -12.29
N SER A 70 -12.55 16.53 -12.37
CA SER A 70 -11.66 17.15 -13.37
C SER A 70 -11.66 16.48 -14.75
N GLY A 71 -12.25 15.30 -14.88
CA GLY A 71 -12.14 14.41 -16.04
C GLY A 71 -10.84 13.60 -16.08
N ILE A 72 -10.03 13.66 -15.01
CA ILE A 72 -8.69 13.04 -14.95
C ILE A 72 -8.71 11.89 -13.94
N GLY A 73 -8.25 10.71 -14.38
CA GLY A 73 -8.04 9.57 -13.51
C GLY A 73 -6.80 9.71 -12.64
N THR A 74 -6.85 9.16 -11.43
CA THR A 74 -5.68 8.98 -10.58
C THR A 74 -4.70 7.93 -11.16
N GLY A 75 -3.62 7.64 -10.44
CA GLY A 75 -2.64 6.63 -10.82
C GLY A 75 -1.52 7.20 -11.68
N PHE A 76 -0.36 6.54 -11.68
CA PHE A 76 0.80 6.95 -12.48
C PHE A 76 0.44 7.06 -13.98
N TYR A 77 -0.33 6.11 -14.49
CA TYR A 77 -0.79 6.07 -15.88
C TYR A 77 -2.07 6.88 -16.16
N ARG A 78 -2.65 7.55 -15.15
CA ARG A 78 -3.89 8.37 -15.24
C ARG A 78 -5.13 7.61 -15.71
N ASN A 79 -5.17 6.31 -15.44
CA ASN A 79 -6.27 5.39 -15.78
C ASN A 79 -7.25 5.15 -14.62
N GLY A 80 -7.00 5.76 -13.46
CA GLY A 80 -7.84 5.62 -12.26
C GLY A 80 -7.44 4.48 -11.32
N TYR A 81 -6.42 3.69 -11.66
CA TYR A 81 -5.94 2.56 -10.85
C TYR A 81 -4.57 2.86 -10.25
N CYS A 82 -4.29 2.30 -9.08
CA CYS A 82 -2.95 2.37 -8.48
C CYS A 82 -2.03 1.26 -9.01
N SER A 83 -2.13 0.98 -10.32
CA SER A 83 -1.25 0.08 -11.05
C SER A 83 0.15 0.70 -11.20
N THR A 84 1.19 -0.13 -11.23
CA THR A 84 2.59 0.34 -11.27
C THR A 84 3.43 -0.55 -12.17
N GLY A 85 4.46 0.03 -12.79
CA GLY A 85 5.40 -0.66 -13.68
C GLY A 85 6.81 -0.14 -13.53
N PRO A 86 7.76 -0.60 -14.36
CA PRO A 86 9.17 -0.24 -14.25
C PRO A 86 9.45 1.27 -14.35
N GLN A 87 8.58 2.05 -15.00
CA GLN A 87 8.72 3.50 -15.15
C GLN A 87 8.26 4.29 -13.90
N ASP A 88 7.44 3.69 -13.04
CA ASP A 88 6.91 4.33 -11.85
C ASP A 88 7.88 4.14 -10.66
N PHE A 89 8.94 4.92 -10.65
CA PHE A 89 9.93 4.91 -9.55
C PHE A 89 9.32 5.36 -8.21
N GLY A 90 8.28 6.19 -8.24
CA GLY A 90 7.57 6.66 -7.05
C GLY A 90 6.70 5.60 -6.40
N ARG A 91 6.34 4.54 -7.14
CA ARG A 91 5.42 3.46 -6.72
C ARG A 91 4.11 4.06 -6.22
N HIS A 92 3.34 4.66 -7.12
CA HIS A 92 2.01 5.24 -6.86
C HIS A 92 0.98 4.13 -6.65
N THR A 93 1.17 3.33 -5.60
CA THR A 93 0.48 2.06 -5.38
C THR A 93 -0.54 2.09 -4.25
N VAL A 94 -0.66 3.19 -3.51
CA VAL A 94 -1.57 3.30 -2.35
C VAL A 94 -2.77 4.16 -2.70
N CYS A 95 -3.97 3.55 -2.77
CA CYS A 95 -5.19 4.32 -2.95
C CYS A 95 -5.61 4.93 -1.62
N VAL A 96 -5.43 6.24 -1.47
CA VAL A 96 -5.77 6.98 -0.25
C VAL A 96 -7.01 7.83 -0.45
N GLN A 97 -7.75 8.08 0.63
CA GLN A 97 -8.63 9.25 0.72
C GLN A 97 -7.88 10.35 1.46
N VAL A 98 -7.54 11.43 0.77
CA VAL A 98 -6.74 12.50 1.36
C VAL A 98 -7.55 13.30 2.37
N THR A 99 -6.87 13.78 3.41
CA THR A 99 -7.42 14.69 4.43
C THR A 99 -6.65 16.01 4.40
N GLU A 100 -7.24 17.09 4.91
CA GLU A 100 -6.55 18.39 4.98
C GLU A 100 -5.24 18.28 5.79
N ASP A 101 -5.28 17.61 6.94
CA ASP A 101 -4.12 17.29 7.78
C ASP A 101 -2.97 16.59 7.03
N PHE A 102 -3.32 15.65 6.14
CA PHE A 102 -2.34 14.96 5.33
C PHE A 102 -1.80 15.86 4.22
N LEU A 103 -2.64 16.67 3.56
CA LEU A 103 -2.22 17.58 2.51
C LEU A 103 -1.26 18.64 3.03
N GLU A 104 -1.54 19.22 4.20
CA GLU A 104 -0.65 20.18 4.87
C GLU A 104 0.69 19.52 5.23
N PHE A 105 0.65 18.35 5.85
CA PHE A 105 1.87 17.58 6.15
C PHE A 105 2.67 17.27 4.88
N SER A 106 2.02 16.71 3.86
CA SER A 106 2.64 16.31 2.59
C SER A 106 3.34 17.50 1.93
N LYS A 107 2.69 18.68 1.91
CA LYS A 107 3.27 19.93 1.42
C LYS A 107 4.49 20.35 2.25
N SER A 108 4.41 20.28 3.59
CA SER A 108 5.52 20.65 4.48
C SER A 108 6.78 19.79 4.29
N VAL A 109 6.64 18.55 3.81
CA VAL A 109 7.76 17.62 3.50
C VAL A 109 8.10 17.55 2.01
N GLY A 110 7.70 18.57 1.24
CA GLY A 110 8.08 18.76 -0.16
C GLY A 110 7.29 17.91 -1.16
N ASN A 111 6.08 17.50 -0.83
CA ASN A 111 5.16 16.81 -1.73
C ASN A 111 3.81 17.56 -1.77
N ASP A 112 3.79 18.72 -2.44
CA ASP A 112 2.57 19.51 -2.56
C ASP A 112 1.57 18.83 -3.51
N LEU A 113 0.53 18.24 -2.93
CA LEU A 113 -0.59 17.64 -3.65
C LEU A 113 -1.82 18.56 -3.72
N SER A 114 -1.75 19.75 -3.12
CA SER A 114 -2.88 20.69 -3.03
C SER A 114 -2.90 21.70 -4.17
N THR A 115 -1.72 22.09 -4.66
CA THR A 115 -1.59 23.09 -5.73
C THR A 115 -1.83 22.44 -7.11
N PRO A 116 -2.76 22.96 -7.94
CA PRO A 116 -2.95 22.46 -9.30
C PRO A 116 -1.70 22.67 -10.15
N ILE A 117 -1.39 21.72 -11.03
CA ILE A 117 -0.30 21.82 -12.02
C ILE A 117 -0.86 21.45 -13.41
N PRO A 118 -1.36 22.44 -14.17
CA PRO A 118 -2.03 22.21 -15.45
C PRO A 118 -1.15 21.47 -16.48
N GLU A 119 0.16 21.72 -16.48
CA GLU A 119 1.12 21.12 -17.40
C GLU A 119 1.23 19.60 -17.23
N TYR A 120 0.90 19.07 -16.05
CA TYR A 120 0.90 17.63 -15.75
C TYR A 120 -0.50 17.04 -15.64
N HIS A 121 -1.53 17.79 -16.05
CA HIS A 121 -2.93 17.41 -15.84
C HIS A 121 -3.17 17.02 -14.38
N PHE A 122 -2.67 17.83 -13.45
CA PHE A 122 -2.87 17.61 -12.02
C PHE A 122 -3.84 18.66 -11.48
N PRO A 123 -5.05 18.29 -11.05
CA PRO A 123 -6.08 19.26 -10.66
C PRO A 123 -5.82 19.93 -9.30
N GLY A 124 -4.88 19.42 -8.50
CA GLY A 124 -4.78 19.75 -7.08
C GLY A 124 -5.86 19.03 -6.28
N LEU A 125 -5.46 18.38 -5.19
CA LEU A 125 -6.36 17.59 -4.36
C LEU A 125 -6.98 18.41 -3.24
N LYS A 126 -8.18 18.01 -2.84
CA LYS A 126 -8.90 18.51 -1.68
C LYS A 126 -9.26 17.36 -0.74
N GLU A 127 -9.56 17.68 0.50
CA GLU A 127 -10.08 16.69 1.45
C GLU A 127 -11.24 15.86 0.85
N GLY A 128 -11.15 14.53 1.02
CA GLY A 128 -12.10 13.57 0.49
C GLY A 128 -11.73 13.00 -0.89
N ASP A 129 -10.83 13.64 -1.64
CA ASP A 129 -10.39 13.10 -2.93
C ASP A 129 -9.66 11.77 -2.77
N GLN A 130 -9.88 10.87 -3.71
CA GLN A 130 -9.17 9.60 -3.81
C GLN A 130 -7.97 9.74 -4.75
N TRP A 131 -6.79 9.32 -4.27
CA TRP A 131 -5.55 9.47 -5.03
C TRP A 131 -4.59 8.30 -4.85
N CYS A 132 -3.81 7.99 -5.88
CA CYS A 132 -2.77 6.97 -5.82
C CYS A 132 -1.48 7.63 -5.34
N LEU A 133 -1.18 7.44 -4.07
CA LEU A 133 -0.01 7.98 -3.40
C LEU A 133 1.19 7.04 -3.54
N CYS A 134 2.39 7.61 -3.62
CA CYS A 134 3.65 6.87 -3.51
C CYS A 134 3.70 6.08 -2.19
N ALA A 135 4.01 4.78 -2.24
CA ALA A 135 4.11 3.94 -1.05
C ALA A 135 5.07 4.52 0.02
N GLN A 136 6.21 5.06 -0.43
CA GLN A 136 7.18 5.72 0.45
C GLN A 136 6.61 6.97 1.13
N ARG A 137 5.77 7.75 0.44
CA ARG A 137 5.14 8.95 1.02
C ARG A 137 4.04 8.58 2.01
N TRP A 138 3.30 7.49 1.75
CA TRP A 138 2.36 6.97 2.74
C TRP A 138 3.09 6.47 4.00
N ALA A 139 4.17 5.70 3.83
CA ALA A 139 4.99 5.23 4.95
C ALA A 139 5.62 6.39 5.75
N GLN A 140 6.08 7.44 5.07
CA GLN A 140 6.54 8.66 5.71
C GLN A 140 5.42 9.29 6.54
N ALA A 141 4.23 9.49 5.97
CA ALA A 141 3.10 10.05 6.71
C ALA A 141 2.70 9.19 7.91
N TYR A 142 2.75 7.86 7.80
CA TYR A 142 2.50 6.94 8.90
C TYR A 142 3.49 7.15 10.06
N ALA A 143 4.78 7.26 9.76
CA ALA A 143 5.83 7.48 10.77
C ALA A 143 5.65 8.79 11.56
N PHE A 144 5.00 9.79 10.97
CA PHE A 144 4.68 11.08 11.60
C PHE A 144 3.24 11.16 12.15
N GLY A 145 2.47 10.07 12.12
CA GLY A 145 1.09 10.05 12.60
C GLY A 145 0.11 10.86 11.73
N LYS A 146 0.47 11.11 10.47
CA LYS A 146 -0.28 11.90 9.48
C LYS A 146 -0.74 11.08 8.27
N ALA A 147 -0.66 9.76 8.35
CA ALA A 147 -1.11 8.88 7.26
C ALA A 147 -2.61 9.05 7.00
N PRO A 148 -3.00 9.28 5.73
CA PRO A 148 -4.40 9.28 5.35
C PRO A 148 -4.96 7.85 5.38
N LYS A 149 -6.29 7.75 5.48
CA LYS A 149 -6.99 6.47 5.34
C LYS A 149 -6.90 5.97 3.89
N LEU A 150 -7.05 4.67 3.68
CA LEU A 150 -6.82 4.01 2.40
C LEU A 150 -7.89 2.97 2.04
N TYR A 151 -7.85 2.50 0.80
CA TYR A 151 -8.67 1.41 0.28
C TYR A 151 -7.78 0.22 -0.08
N LEU A 152 -7.93 -0.91 0.63
CA LEU A 152 -7.13 -2.12 0.42
C LEU A 152 -7.38 -2.74 -0.94
N ARG A 153 -8.65 -2.78 -1.39
CA ARG A 153 -9.06 -3.40 -2.66
C ARG A 153 -8.52 -2.64 -3.89
N ALA A 154 -8.18 -1.37 -3.71
CA ALA A 154 -7.57 -0.49 -4.72
C ALA A 154 -6.07 -0.17 -4.45
N THR A 155 -5.44 -0.82 -3.48
CA THR A 155 -4.01 -0.63 -3.15
C THR A 155 -3.19 -1.81 -3.65
N HIS A 156 -2.14 -1.56 -4.43
CA HIS A 156 -1.34 -2.62 -5.07
C HIS A 156 -0.52 -3.43 -4.08
N GLU A 157 -0.36 -4.73 -4.34
CA GLU A 157 0.49 -5.64 -3.56
C GLU A 157 1.93 -5.15 -3.33
N LYS A 158 2.52 -4.40 -4.27
CA LYS A 158 3.89 -3.84 -4.15
C LYS A 158 4.01 -2.81 -3.03
N THR A 159 2.89 -2.32 -2.48
CA THR A 159 2.89 -1.52 -1.25
C THR A 159 3.44 -2.30 -0.06
N LEU A 160 3.28 -3.63 -0.07
CA LEU A 160 3.77 -4.52 0.99
C LEU A 160 5.31 -4.58 1.07
N ASP A 161 6.02 -4.12 0.02
CA ASP A 161 7.47 -3.96 0.06
C ASP A 161 7.90 -2.81 1.01
N TYR A 162 6.96 -1.92 1.40
CA TYR A 162 7.21 -0.72 2.21
C TYR A 162 6.48 -0.72 3.55
N VAL A 163 5.29 -1.31 3.61
CA VAL A 163 4.41 -1.28 4.79
C VAL A 163 3.73 -2.63 4.97
N GLU A 164 3.78 -3.18 6.18
CA GLU A 164 3.11 -4.44 6.49
C GLU A 164 1.58 -4.35 6.33
N PHE A 165 0.98 -5.43 5.85
CA PHE A 165 -0.48 -5.52 5.67
C PHE A 165 -1.26 -5.18 6.95
N ALA A 166 -0.79 -5.63 8.12
CA ALA A 166 -1.43 -5.37 9.40
C ALA A 166 -1.53 -3.87 9.73
N VAL A 167 -0.57 -3.06 9.29
CA VAL A 167 -0.60 -1.61 9.43
C VAL A 167 -1.59 -1.00 8.44
N LEU A 168 -1.53 -1.38 7.17
CA LEU A 168 -2.48 -0.90 6.14
C LEU A 168 -3.93 -1.19 6.55
N ARG A 169 -4.20 -2.37 7.10
CA ARG A 169 -5.51 -2.81 7.57
C ARG A 169 -6.13 -1.89 8.62
N GLN A 170 -5.32 -1.30 9.51
CA GLN A 170 -5.78 -0.36 10.55
C GLN A 170 -6.23 1.00 9.97
N TYR A 171 -5.77 1.33 8.77
CA TYR A 171 -6.09 2.57 8.06
C TYR A 171 -7.13 2.37 6.95
N ALA A 172 -7.64 1.15 6.78
CA ALA A 172 -8.57 0.82 5.69
C ALA A 172 -9.98 1.36 5.93
N LEU A 173 -10.56 2.00 4.92
CA LEU A 173 -11.97 2.40 4.88
C LEU A 173 -12.88 1.25 4.39
N ASP A 174 -12.38 0.44 3.47
CA ASP A 174 -13.03 -0.75 2.89
C ASP A 174 -12.70 -2.03 3.66
N GLY A 175 -12.45 -1.87 4.95
CA GLY A 175 -11.90 -2.93 5.76
C GLY A 175 -12.77 -4.17 5.85
N LYS A 176 -14.06 -4.01 6.05
CA LYS A 176 -14.97 -5.14 6.28
C LYS A 176 -15.09 -5.98 5.00
N GLU A 177 -15.18 -5.29 3.87
CA GLU A 177 -15.22 -5.84 2.54
C GLU A 177 -13.94 -6.60 2.23
N ALA A 178 -12.78 -6.00 2.52
CA ALA A 178 -11.48 -6.61 2.35
C ALA A 178 -11.28 -7.88 3.19
N ASP A 179 -11.76 -7.89 4.44
CA ASP A 179 -11.69 -9.08 5.30
C ASP A 179 -12.57 -10.22 4.81
N ALA A 180 -13.79 -9.91 4.35
CA ALA A 180 -14.69 -10.90 3.78
C ALA A 180 -14.08 -11.53 2.52
N GLU A 181 -13.58 -10.70 1.60
CA GLU A 181 -12.94 -11.16 0.36
C GLU A 181 -11.69 -12.00 0.63
N LYS A 182 -10.85 -11.58 1.59
CA LYS A 182 -9.68 -12.36 2.00
C LYS A 182 -10.07 -13.68 2.68
N GLY A 183 -11.14 -13.69 3.47
CA GLY A 183 -11.67 -14.90 4.11
C GLY A 183 -12.09 -15.94 3.08
N ASP A 184 -12.84 -15.53 2.06
CA ASP A 184 -13.26 -16.41 0.95
C ASP A 184 -12.07 -17.00 0.19
N LEU A 185 -11.01 -16.22 -0.02
CA LEU A 185 -9.78 -16.70 -0.66
C LEU A 185 -9.03 -17.71 0.20
N ASP A 186 -8.90 -17.44 1.50
CA ASP A 186 -8.23 -18.34 2.43
C ASP A 186 -8.99 -19.68 2.55
N GLU A 187 -10.32 -19.66 2.55
CA GLU A 187 -11.13 -20.88 2.50
C GLU A 187 -10.91 -21.66 1.20
N LYS A 188 -10.97 -20.99 0.03
CA LYS A 188 -10.70 -21.62 -1.27
C LYS A 188 -9.30 -22.23 -1.32
N ARG A 189 -8.29 -21.53 -0.80
CA ARG A 189 -6.91 -22.02 -0.70
C ARG A 189 -6.84 -23.29 0.14
N ASN A 190 -7.47 -23.30 1.31
CA ASN A 190 -7.50 -24.48 2.18
C ASN A 190 -8.20 -25.67 1.50
N ILE A 191 -9.29 -25.44 0.76
CA ILE A 191 -9.98 -26.49 0.00
C ILE A 191 -9.05 -27.07 -1.08
N LEU A 192 -8.37 -26.22 -1.85
CA LEU A 192 -7.43 -26.66 -2.87
C LEU A 192 -6.25 -27.44 -2.28
N GLU A 193 -5.67 -26.97 -1.18
CA GLU A 193 -4.60 -27.66 -0.46
C GLU A 193 -5.06 -29.05 0.04
N ASN A 194 -6.30 -29.17 0.52
CA ASN A 194 -6.86 -30.46 0.94
C ASN A 194 -7.09 -31.44 -0.22
N ILE A 195 -7.52 -30.94 -1.38
CA ILE A 195 -7.77 -31.79 -2.57
C ILE A 195 -6.44 -32.29 -3.14
N PHE A 196 -5.46 -31.41 -3.32
CA PHE A 196 -4.19 -31.75 -3.95
C PHE A 196 -3.13 -32.29 -2.97
N GLY A 197 -3.30 -32.10 -1.67
CA GLY A 197 -2.39 -32.60 -0.64
C GLY A 197 -2.47 -34.11 -0.39
N GLN A 198 -3.55 -34.78 -0.80
CA GLN A 198 -3.72 -36.23 -0.60
C GLN A 198 -2.90 -37.12 -1.55
N GLU A 199 -2.33 -36.61 -2.63
CA GLU A 199 -1.53 -37.42 -3.58
C GLU A 199 -0.05 -37.62 -3.18
N SER A 200 0.39 -37.08 -2.04
CA SER A 200 1.82 -37.08 -1.65
C SER A 200 2.22 -38.07 -0.56
N SER A 201 1.37 -39.03 -0.17
CA SER A 201 1.84 -40.13 0.69
C SER A 201 2.45 -41.24 -0.17
N PRO A 202 3.78 -41.47 -0.12
CA PRO A 202 4.38 -42.60 -0.82
C PRO A 202 3.91 -43.86 -0.10
N SER A 203 3.18 -44.74 -0.79
CA SER A 203 2.99 -46.10 -0.32
C SER A 203 4.36 -46.75 -0.17
N SER A 204 4.74 -47.05 1.08
CA SER A 204 5.92 -47.83 1.39
C SER A 204 5.90 -49.12 0.55
N PRO A 205 7.00 -49.50 -0.13
CA PRO A 205 7.04 -50.80 -0.79
C PRO A 205 6.93 -51.91 0.26
N PRO A 206 6.26 -53.02 -0.06
CA PRO A 206 6.16 -54.15 0.86
C PRO A 206 7.56 -54.72 1.13
N ASN A 207 7.88 -54.89 2.41
CA ASN A 207 9.05 -55.66 2.86
C ASN A 207 9.06 -57.00 2.14
N SER A 208 10.13 -57.27 1.39
CA SER A 208 10.46 -58.62 0.95
C SER A 208 11.21 -59.31 2.09
N GLU A 209 10.47 -60.08 2.88
CA GLU A 209 11.01 -61.23 3.58
C GLU A 209 11.11 -62.40 2.58
N SER A 210 12.32 -62.92 2.41
CA SER A 210 12.65 -64.31 2.04
C SER A 210 14.15 -64.45 2.34
N GLU A 211 14.54 -64.99 3.50
CA GLU A 211 14.80 -66.43 3.68
C GLU A 211 15.54 -67.03 2.47
N GLU A 212 16.88 -67.11 2.53
CA GLU A 212 17.66 -68.35 2.73
C GLU A 212 19.15 -68.05 2.95
#